data_AF-A0A2M8KVC8-F1
#
_entry.id   AF-A0A2M8KVC8-F1
#
_cell.length_a   1.000
_cell.length_b   1.000
_cell.length_c   1.000
_cell.angle_alpha   90.00
_cell.angle_beta   90.00
_cell.angle_gamma   90.00
#
_symmetry.space_group_name_H-M   'P 1'
#
loop_
_entity.id
_entity.type
_entity.pdbx_description
1 polymer ?
#
loop_
_entity_poly.entity_id
_entity_poly.type
_entity_poly.pdbx_seq_one_letter_code
_entity_poly.pdbx_strand_id
1 'polypeptide(L)'
;LISHILLDNFARSAAFGTSSYLRVPGHEAVSVKTGTTDDLKDNWTVGYTPNYLTLVWVGNNDNTPMRPGVTSGVTGAAPIWNRIMQYLLKKQPDLWPKKPDSIVGIEVCTISGLRPSVGGDGAKSCSTRFEYFIRGTEPKEGENLKQQIPVSKDNDKAAKPDDPNIEMKEKQVLRDPFSQYCLDCNHEGENFVVQ
;
A
#
# COMPACT_ATOMS: atom_id res chain seq x y z
N LEU A 1 5.21 -1.63 14.06
CA LEU A 1 4.47 -1.92 12.81
C LEU A 1 4.59 -0.76 11.82
N ILE A 2 4.08 0.43 12.13
CA ILE A 2 4.14 1.60 11.22
C ILE A 2 5.55 1.91 10.72
N SER A 3 6.56 2.01 11.61
CA SER A 3 7.95 2.25 11.17
C SER A 3 8.47 1.18 10.20
N HIS A 4 8.06 -0.09 10.38
CA HIS A 4 8.47 -1.17 9.48
C HIS A 4 7.83 -1.01 8.09
N ILE A 5 6.57 -0.57 8.04
CA ILE A 5 5.90 -0.25 6.77
C ILE A 5 6.58 0.93 6.08
N LEU A 6 6.90 1.98 6.85
CA LEU A 6 7.48 3.22 6.30
C LEU A 6 8.95 3.07 5.86
N LEU A 7 9.70 2.10 6.40
CA LEU A 7 11.07 1.82 5.94
C LEU A 7 11.11 0.88 4.73
N ASP A 8 10.02 0.15 4.44
CA ASP A 8 9.97 -0.80 3.34
C ASP A 8 10.00 -0.08 1.99
N ASN A 9 11.14 -0.18 1.30
CA ASN A 9 11.32 0.43 0.00
C ASN A 9 10.54 -0.27 -1.12
N PHE A 10 10.34 -1.59 -1.00
CA PHE A 10 9.56 -2.35 -1.99
C PHE A 10 8.09 -1.97 -1.92
N ALA A 11 7.54 -1.79 -0.72
CA ALA A 11 6.16 -1.37 -0.51
C ALA A 11 5.80 -0.05 -1.25
N ARG A 12 6.77 0.88 -1.37
CA ARG A 12 6.58 2.17 -2.06
C ARG A 12 7.09 2.21 -3.50
N SER A 13 7.70 1.12 -3.99
CA SER A 13 8.40 1.11 -5.27
C SER A 13 7.49 1.26 -6.48
N ALA A 14 6.24 0.80 -6.41
CA ALA A 14 5.26 0.98 -7.49
C ALA A 14 4.97 2.48 -7.76
N ALA A 15 5.00 3.31 -6.71
CA ALA A 15 4.73 4.74 -6.84
C ALA A 15 5.98 5.56 -7.18
N PHE A 16 7.15 5.19 -6.64
CA PHE A 16 8.34 6.04 -6.68
C PHE A 16 9.57 5.40 -7.33
N GLY A 17 9.48 4.13 -7.72
CA GLY A 17 10.63 3.32 -8.10
C GLY A 17 11.51 2.92 -6.90
N THR A 18 12.44 2.01 -7.14
CA THR A 18 13.34 1.47 -6.10
C THR A 18 14.50 2.40 -5.74
N SER A 19 14.77 3.41 -6.57
CA SER A 19 15.92 4.33 -6.45
C SER A 19 15.51 5.80 -6.25
N SER A 20 14.37 6.06 -5.63
CA SER A 20 13.93 7.43 -5.32
C SER A 20 14.74 8.08 -4.20
N TYR A 21 14.59 9.41 -4.04
CA TYR A 21 15.15 10.17 -2.92
C TYR A 21 14.58 9.77 -1.53
N LEU A 22 13.62 8.86 -1.48
CA LEU A 22 13.14 8.30 -0.21
C LEU A 22 14.07 7.19 0.32
N ARG A 23 15.01 6.71 -0.49
CA ARG A 23 16.03 5.75 -0.06
C ARG A 23 17.31 6.47 0.36
N VAL A 24 17.86 6.11 1.52
CA VAL A 24 19.16 6.59 2.00
C VAL A 24 20.20 5.48 1.78
N PRO A 25 21.12 5.59 0.80
CA PRO A 25 22.06 4.52 0.50
C PRO A 25 22.91 4.14 1.72
N GLY A 26 22.97 2.85 2.03
CA GLY A 26 23.71 2.32 3.19
C GLY A 26 22.92 2.32 4.50
N HIS A 27 21.69 2.85 4.51
CA HIS A 27 20.79 2.88 5.67
C HIS A 27 19.39 2.47 5.23
N GLU A 28 19.10 1.17 5.28
CA GLU A 28 17.82 0.63 4.81
C GLU A 28 16.73 0.76 5.89
N ALA A 29 17.10 0.97 7.17
CA ALA A 29 16.15 1.15 8.28
C ALA A 29 15.67 2.60 8.48
N VAL A 30 15.54 3.38 7.40
CA VAL A 30 15.01 4.76 7.46
C VAL A 30 13.52 4.78 7.12
N SER A 31 12.69 5.08 8.11
CA SER A 31 11.24 5.27 7.92
C SER A 31 10.98 6.63 7.29
N VAL A 32 10.18 6.70 6.21
CA VAL A 32 9.91 7.98 5.54
C VAL A 32 8.52 8.03 4.91
N LYS A 33 7.93 9.22 4.93
CA LYS A 33 6.67 9.53 4.25
C LYS A 33 6.69 10.93 3.64
N THR A 34 6.09 11.06 2.46
CA THR A 34 5.85 12.34 1.79
C THR A 34 4.41 12.81 1.97
N GLY A 35 4.20 14.12 1.87
CA GLY A 35 2.90 14.76 1.76
C GLY A 35 2.91 15.84 0.67
N THR A 36 1.78 16.08 0.03
CA THR A 36 1.59 17.12 -0.98
C THR A 36 0.16 17.62 -0.87
N THR A 37 -0.04 18.94 -0.83
CA THR A 37 -1.38 19.54 -0.80
C THR A 37 -2.03 19.48 -2.18
N ASP A 38 -3.35 19.34 -2.25
CA ASP A 38 -4.10 19.30 -3.51
C ASP A 38 -3.94 20.56 -4.34
N ASP A 39 -3.86 21.73 -3.69
CA ASP A 39 -3.62 23.03 -4.32
C ASP A 39 -2.17 23.23 -4.80
N LEU A 40 -1.30 22.23 -4.60
CA LEU A 40 0.12 22.23 -5.00
C LEU A 40 0.95 23.39 -4.41
N LYS A 41 0.53 23.91 -3.25
CA LYS A 41 1.18 25.01 -2.52
C LYS A 41 2.31 24.51 -1.63
N ASP A 42 2.16 23.31 -1.07
CA ASP A 42 3.09 22.73 -0.12
C ASP A 42 3.42 21.28 -0.45
N ASN A 43 4.66 20.90 -0.15
CA ASN A 43 5.00 19.51 0.07
C ASN A 43 5.98 19.31 1.21
N TRP A 44 5.97 18.08 1.72
CA TRP A 44 6.71 17.70 2.91
C TRP A 44 7.36 16.34 2.71
N THR A 45 8.54 16.15 3.27
CA THR A 45 9.14 14.83 3.51
C THR A 45 9.51 14.73 4.97
N VAL A 46 8.94 13.73 5.65
CA VAL A 46 9.22 13.42 7.05
C VAL A 46 9.84 12.04 7.11
N GLY A 47 10.99 11.93 7.74
CA GLY A 47 11.61 10.63 7.94
C GLY A 47 12.56 10.58 9.12
N TYR A 48 12.76 9.38 9.63
CA TYR A 48 13.41 9.17 10.91
C TYR A 48 14.12 7.82 11.01
N THR A 49 15.08 7.79 11.92
CA THR A 49 15.69 6.59 12.54
C THR A 49 15.43 6.65 14.05
N PRO A 50 15.86 5.65 14.85
CA PRO A 50 15.73 5.74 16.31
C PRO A 50 16.40 6.97 16.94
N ASN A 51 17.40 7.56 16.28
CA ASN A 51 18.21 8.66 16.84
C ASN A 51 17.94 10.02 16.18
N TYR A 52 17.37 10.05 14.98
CA TYR A 52 17.21 11.29 14.21
C TYR A 52 15.81 11.38 13.61
N LEU A 53 15.23 12.57 13.66
CA LEU A 53 14.01 12.94 12.94
C LEU A 53 14.34 14.15 12.07
N THR A 54 14.03 14.05 10.77
CA THR A 54 14.14 15.16 9.83
C THR A 54 12.80 15.39 9.16
N LEU A 55 12.34 16.64 9.21
CA LEU A 55 11.18 17.12 8.47
C LEU A 55 11.64 18.24 7.55
N VAL A 56 11.26 18.14 6.28
CA VAL A 56 11.51 19.18 5.28
C VAL A 56 10.18 19.60 4.69
N TRP A 57 9.99 20.91 4.61
CA TRP A 57 8.92 21.59 3.90
C TRP A 57 9.47 22.32 2.69
N VAL A 58 8.70 22.35 1.61
CA VAL A 58 8.91 23.26 0.49
C VAL A 58 7.57 23.86 0.09
N GLY A 59 7.54 25.18 -0.03
CA GLY A 59 6.38 25.98 -0.43
C GLY A 59 6.79 27.43 -0.70
N ASN A 60 5.89 28.19 -1.33
CA ASN A 60 6.08 29.64 -1.48
C ASN A 60 5.59 30.35 -0.22
N ASN A 61 6.37 31.30 0.30
CA ASN A 61 6.02 32.06 1.51
C ASN A 61 4.76 32.92 1.36
N ASP A 62 4.30 33.16 0.12
CA ASP A 62 3.09 33.94 -0.20
C ASP A 62 1.86 33.05 -0.48
N ASN A 63 1.96 31.74 -0.21
CA ASN A 63 0.88 30.76 -0.40
C ASN A 63 0.42 30.58 -1.87
N THR A 64 1.21 31.05 -2.83
CA THR A 64 0.95 30.79 -4.25
C THR A 64 1.34 29.35 -4.62
N PRO A 65 0.66 28.71 -5.59
CA PRO A 65 1.04 27.37 -6.06
C PRO A 65 2.50 27.31 -6.52
N MET A 66 3.18 26.23 -6.20
CA MET A 66 4.55 26.01 -6.64
C MET A 66 4.62 25.67 -8.13
N ARG A 67 5.81 25.82 -8.73
CA ARG A 67 6.04 25.42 -10.13
C ARG A 67 5.82 23.90 -10.29
N PRO A 68 5.16 23.42 -11.37
CA PRO A 68 4.77 22.02 -11.53
C PRO A 68 5.88 20.97 -11.30
N GLY A 69 7.14 21.29 -11.61
CA GLY A 69 8.27 20.37 -11.43
C GLY A 69 8.65 20.06 -9.97
N VAL A 70 8.22 20.88 -9.01
CA VAL A 70 8.60 20.74 -7.59
C VAL A 70 7.41 20.52 -6.66
N THR A 71 6.20 20.30 -7.20
CA THR A 71 4.98 20.19 -6.40
C THR A 71 4.89 18.88 -5.64
N SER A 72 5.36 17.77 -6.21
CA SER A 72 5.39 16.47 -5.53
C SER A 72 6.40 16.46 -4.39
N GLY A 73 6.02 15.86 -3.24
CA GLY A 73 6.94 15.67 -2.13
C GLY A 73 8.22 14.91 -2.48
N VAL A 74 8.19 14.06 -3.51
CA VAL A 74 9.36 13.31 -4.00
C VAL A 74 10.31 14.17 -4.85
N THR A 75 9.81 15.23 -5.49
CA THR A 75 10.64 16.13 -6.31
C THR A 75 11.00 17.44 -5.60
N GLY A 76 10.19 17.90 -4.64
CA GLY A 76 10.42 19.10 -3.84
C GLY A 76 11.22 18.83 -2.56
N ALA A 77 10.57 18.37 -1.50
CA ALA A 77 11.17 18.18 -0.18
C ALA A 77 12.14 16.99 -0.07
N ALA A 78 11.88 15.87 -0.78
CA ALA A 78 12.65 14.64 -0.59
C ALA A 78 14.15 14.76 -0.93
N PRO A 79 14.59 15.45 -2.00
CA PRO A 79 16.02 15.63 -2.28
C PRO A 79 16.77 16.37 -1.15
N ILE A 80 16.13 17.38 -0.56
CA ILE A 80 16.71 18.14 0.57
C ILE A 80 16.77 17.24 1.81
N TRP A 81 15.67 16.55 2.13
CA TRP A 81 15.60 15.60 3.25
C TRP A 81 16.67 14.51 3.13
N ASN A 82 16.82 13.94 1.93
CA ASN A 82 17.75 12.86 1.66
C ASN A 82 19.20 13.29 1.89
N ARG A 83 19.57 14.51 1.43
CA ARG A 83 20.90 15.07 1.66
C ARG A 83 21.19 15.29 3.14
N ILE A 84 20.21 15.76 3.92
CA ILE A 84 20.33 15.91 5.38
C ILE A 84 20.54 14.56 6.05
N MET A 85 19.71 13.57 5.72
CA MET A 85 19.80 12.23 6.31
C MET A 85 21.13 11.53 5.96
N GLN A 86 21.58 11.60 4.70
CA GLN A 86 22.89 11.08 4.30
C GLN A 86 24.04 11.72 5.11
N TYR A 87 23.95 13.02 5.38
CA TYR A 87 24.95 13.71 6.21
C TYR A 87 24.92 13.23 7.67
N LEU A 88 23.73 13.17 8.28
CA LEU A 88 23.54 12.73 9.68
C LEU A 88 23.97 11.28 9.89
N LEU A 89 23.71 10.40 8.92
CA LEU A 89 23.91 8.97 9.06
C LEU A 89 25.28 8.47 8.59
N LYS A 90 26.13 9.31 7.99
CA LYS A 90 27.44 8.93 7.42
C LYS A 90 28.36 8.10 8.32
N LYS A 91 28.26 8.25 9.64
CA LYS A 91 29.06 7.52 10.64
C LYS A 91 28.19 6.79 11.68
N GLN A 92 26.93 6.54 11.35
CA GLN A 92 25.96 5.90 12.24
C GLN A 92 25.70 4.47 11.74
N PRO A 93 25.49 3.50 12.65
CA PRO A 93 25.02 2.18 12.26
C PRO A 93 23.60 2.26 11.69
N ASP A 94 23.24 1.29 10.84
CA ASP A 94 21.86 1.12 10.40
C ASP A 94 21.03 0.48 11.53
N LEU A 95 20.16 1.26 12.14
CA LEU A 95 19.42 0.88 13.36
C LEU A 95 18.01 0.43 13.03
N TRP A 96 17.82 -0.89 12.96
CA TRP A 96 16.52 -1.50 12.73
C TRP A 96 15.58 -1.36 13.95
N PRO A 97 14.28 -1.09 13.72
CA PRO A 97 13.32 -1.08 14.81
C PRO A 97 13.20 -2.47 15.44
N LYS A 98 13.22 -2.54 16.77
CA LYS A 98 13.01 -3.80 17.49
C LYS A 98 11.55 -4.25 17.34
N LYS A 99 11.32 -5.46 16.83
CA LYS A 99 9.98 -6.05 16.72
C LYS A 99 9.46 -6.38 18.13
N PRO A 100 8.32 -5.81 18.57
CA PRO A 100 7.70 -6.19 19.84
C PRO A 100 7.17 -7.64 19.83
N ASP A 101 7.05 -8.25 21.01
CA ASP A 101 6.51 -9.61 21.18
C ASP A 101 5.02 -9.72 20.83
N SER A 102 4.30 -8.61 20.93
CA SER A 102 2.90 -8.49 20.51
C SER A 102 2.73 -8.45 19.00
N ILE A 103 3.81 -8.42 18.21
CA ILE A 103 3.74 -8.47 16.76
C ILE A 103 4.05 -9.89 16.27
N VAL A 104 3.07 -10.48 15.59
CA VAL A 104 3.20 -11.77 14.92
C VAL A 104 3.28 -11.57 13.40
N GLY A 105 3.85 -12.53 12.69
CA GLY A 105 3.85 -12.53 11.24
C GLY A 105 3.22 -13.82 10.73
N ILE A 106 2.35 -13.71 9.74
CA ILE A 106 1.67 -14.86 9.11
C ILE A 106 1.69 -14.72 7.59
N GLU A 107 1.50 -15.83 6.90
CA GLU A 107 1.20 -15.81 5.47
C GLU A 107 -0.29 -15.50 5.26
N VAL A 108 -0.55 -14.57 4.36
CA VAL A 108 -1.90 -14.20 3.92
C VAL A 108 -1.96 -14.25 2.40
N CYS A 109 -3.15 -14.45 1.86
CA CYS A 109 -3.38 -14.39 0.43
C CYS A 109 -3.11 -12.99 -0.11
N THR A 110 -2.43 -12.91 -1.26
CA THR A 110 -1.96 -11.64 -1.84
C THR A 110 -3.10 -10.70 -2.24
N ILE A 111 -4.28 -11.22 -2.55
CA ILE A 111 -5.42 -10.38 -2.98
C ILE A 111 -6.36 -10.10 -1.80
N SER A 112 -6.88 -11.13 -1.14
CA SER A 112 -7.89 -10.97 -0.07
C SER A 112 -7.30 -10.49 1.26
N GLY A 113 -6.00 -10.73 1.51
CA GLY A 113 -5.40 -10.53 2.83
C GLY A 113 -5.89 -11.53 3.90
N LEU A 114 -6.68 -12.55 3.52
CA LEU A 114 -7.17 -13.61 4.41
C LEU A 114 -6.18 -14.76 4.52
N ARG A 115 -6.45 -15.73 5.41
CA ARG A 115 -5.58 -16.90 5.57
C ARG A 115 -5.72 -17.85 4.38
N PRO A 116 -4.62 -18.33 3.77
CA PRO A 116 -4.71 -19.41 2.80
C PRO A 116 -5.29 -20.66 3.48
N SER A 117 -6.19 -21.36 2.81
CA SER A 117 -6.53 -22.73 3.19
C SER A 117 -5.53 -23.68 2.53
N VAL A 118 -5.27 -24.82 3.19
CA VAL A 118 -4.36 -25.86 2.70
C VAL A 118 -5.19 -27.09 2.33
N GLY A 119 -5.11 -27.50 1.07
CA GLY A 119 -5.76 -28.70 0.55
C GLY A 119 -5.13 -30.00 1.08
N GLY A 120 -5.81 -31.13 0.85
CA GLY A 120 -5.30 -32.44 1.28
C GLY A 120 -3.99 -32.88 0.60
N ASP A 121 -3.63 -32.23 -0.51
CA ASP A 121 -2.37 -32.38 -1.25
C ASP A 121 -1.26 -31.42 -0.77
N GLY A 122 -1.54 -30.58 0.23
CA GLY A 122 -0.63 -29.56 0.74
C GLY A 122 -0.60 -28.27 -0.09
N ALA A 123 -1.39 -28.16 -1.16
CA ALA A 123 -1.46 -26.94 -1.95
C ALA A 123 -2.22 -25.83 -1.21
N LYS A 124 -1.69 -24.60 -1.29
CA LYS A 124 -2.37 -23.40 -0.76
C LYS A 124 -3.45 -22.94 -1.73
N SER A 125 -4.56 -22.45 -1.21
CA SER A 125 -5.70 -21.94 -1.99
C SER A 125 -5.41 -20.71 -2.85
N CYS A 126 -4.29 -20.02 -2.59
CA CYS A 126 -3.95 -18.73 -3.19
C CYS A 126 -2.43 -18.53 -3.22
N SER A 127 -1.97 -17.57 -4.04
CA SER A 127 -0.64 -16.98 -3.87
C SER A 127 -0.59 -16.19 -2.56
N THR A 128 0.48 -16.36 -1.77
CA THR A 128 0.61 -15.75 -0.45
C THR A 128 1.74 -14.74 -0.37
N ARG A 129 1.58 -13.75 0.52
CA ARG A 129 2.65 -12.88 1.01
C ARG A 129 2.72 -12.93 2.53
N PHE A 130 3.87 -12.57 3.08
CA PHE A 130 4.07 -12.48 4.52
C PHE A 130 3.69 -11.10 5.03
N GLU A 131 2.90 -11.02 6.10
CA GLU A 131 2.47 -9.77 6.71
C GLU A 131 2.57 -9.80 8.22
N TYR A 132 2.80 -8.62 8.81
CA TYR A 132 2.85 -8.44 10.26
C TYR A 132 1.52 -7.92 10.82
N PHE A 133 1.11 -8.48 11.95
CA PHE A 133 -0.12 -8.13 12.64
C PHE A 133 0.14 -7.90 14.13
N ILE A 134 -0.73 -7.11 14.75
CA ILE A 134 -0.85 -7.12 16.21
C ILE A 134 -1.47 -8.47 16.60
N ARG A 135 -0.93 -9.11 17.64
CA ARG A 135 -1.41 -10.41 18.11
C ARG A 135 -2.90 -10.32 18.42
N GLY A 136 -3.67 -11.24 17.85
CA GLY A 136 -5.13 -11.30 17.98
C GLY A 136 -5.91 -10.50 16.93
N THR A 137 -5.23 -9.71 16.09
CA THR A 137 -5.85 -8.98 14.96
C THR A 137 -5.55 -9.64 13.60
N GLU A 138 -4.95 -10.83 13.60
CA GLU A 138 -4.69 -11.55 12.36
C GLU A 138 -6.01 -12.05 11.76
N PRO A 139 -6.14 -12.11 10.41
CA PRO A 139 -7.33 -12.62 9.74
C PRO A 139 -7.68 -14.02 10.24
N LYS A 140 -8.87 -14.19 10.84
CA LYS A 140 -9.33 -15.47 11.37
C LYS A 140 -10.02 -16.34 10.31
N GLU A 141 -10.59 -15.69 9.31
CA GLU A 141 -11.28 -16.34 8.20
C GLU A 141 -10.28 -16.85 7.17
N GLY A 142 -10.64 -17.98 6.55
CA GLY A 142 -9.92 -18.53 5.41
C GLY A 142 -10.29 -17.82 4.13
N GLU A 143 -9.45 -17.98 3.11
CA GLU A 143 -9.65 -17.45 1.78
C GLU A 143 -11.04 -17.79 1.21
N ASN A 144 -11.72 -16.76 0.71
CA ASN A 144 -13.06 -16.82 0.14
C ASN A 144 -13.20 -16.00 -1.15
N LEU A 145 -12.09 -15.64 -1.81
CA LEU A 145 -12.08 -14.82 -3.02
C LEU A 145 -12.90 -15.45 -4.15
N LYS A 146 -12.83 -16.78 -4.34
CA LYS A 146 -13.60 -17.47 -5.37
C LYS A 146 -15.03 -17.69 -4.91
N GLN A 147 -15.99 -17.07 -5.59
CA GLN A 147 -17.42 -17.15 -5.25
C GLN A 147 -18.26 -17.33 -6.51
N GLN A 148 -19.39 -18.01 -6.37
CA GLN A 148 -20.42 -18.08 -7.41
C GLN A 148 -21.28 -16.82 -7.32
N ILE A 149 -21.24 -15.97 -8.34
CA ILE A 149 -22.05 -14.75 -8.40
C ILE A 149 -22.87 -14.69 -9.69
N PRO A 150 -24.03 -13.99 -9.67
CA PRO A 150 -24.78 -13.71 -10.88
C PRO A 150 -24.02 -12.71 -11.76
N VAL A 151 -23.84 -13.07 -13.03
CA VAL A 151 -23.31 -12.19 -14.07
C VAL A 151 -24.26 -12.14 -15.25
N SER A 152 -24.28 -11.01 -15.96
CA SER A 152 -25.07 -10.86 -17.18
C SER A 152 -24.53 -11.77 -18.28
N LYS A 153 -25.41 -12.52 -18.95
CA LYS A 153 -25.04 -13.37 -20.09
C LYS A 153 -24.53 -12.56 -21.30
N ASP A 154 -24.92 -11.29 -21.40
CA ASP A 154 -24.63 -10.48 -22.60
C ASP A 154 -23.23 -9.88 -22.57
N ASN A 155 -22.73 -9.55 -21.38
CA ASN A 155 -21.49 -8.77 -21.24
C ASN A 155 -20.61 -9.19 -20.06
N ASP A 156 -20.97 -10.23 -19.30
CA ASP A 156 -20.18 -10.75 -18.18
C ASP A 156 -19.92 -9.74 -17.05
N LYS A 157 -20.77 -8.71 -16.94
CA LYS A 157 -20.79 -7.78 -15.81
C LYS A 157 -21.43 -8.42 -14.58
N ALA A 158 -20.98 -8.04 -13.39
CA ALA A 158 -21.65 -8.40 -12.15
C ALA A 158 -23.09 -7.87 -12.16
N ALA A 159 -24.06 -8.74 -11.91
CA ALA A 159 -25.49 -8.45 -12.01
C ALA A 159 -26.16 -8.56 -10.63
N LYS A 160 -27.38 -8.02 -10.50
CA LYS A 160 -28.18 -8.26 -9.30
C LYS A 160 -28.91 -9.61 -9.44
N PRO A 161 -29.23 -10.30 -8.33
CA PRO A 161 -29.92 -11.60 -8.39
C PRO A 161 -31.31 -11.57 -9.07
N ASP A 162 -31.94 -10.40 -9.18
CA ASP A 162 -33.25 -10.18 -9.78
C ASP A 162 -33.19 -9.81 -11.28
N ASP A 163 -32.00 -9.67 -11.87
CA ASP A 163 -31.86 -9.40 -13.29
C ASP A 163 -32.34 -10.59 -14.14
N PRO A 164 -33.14 -10.36 -15.21
CA PRO A 164 -33.81 -11.44 -15.95
C PRO A 164 -32.87 -12.27 -16.84
N ASN A 165 -31.66 -11.77 -17.16
CA ASN A 165 -30.71 -12.41 -18.08
C ASN A 165 -29.35 -12.70 -17.42
N ILE A 166 -29.38 -13.44 -16.32
CA ILE A 166 -28.18 -13.78 -15.55
C ILE A 166 -27.81 -15.26 -15.65
N GLU A 167 -26.54 -15.54 -15.39
CA GLU A 167 -26.01 -16.87 -15.11
C GLU A 167 -25.07 -16.82 -13.90
N MET A 168 -24.98 -17.92 -13.15
CA MET A 168 -24.03 -18.04 -12.04
C MET A 168 -22.67 -18.47 -12.57
N LYS A 169 -21.64 -17.67 -12.32
CA LYS A 169 -20.25 -18.00 -12.64
C LYS A 169 -19.36 -17.89 -11.41
N GLU A 170 -18.34 -18.77 -11.36
CA GLU A 170 -17.24 -18.61 -10.40
C GLU A 170 -16.41 -17.40 -10.82
N LYS A 171 -16.32 -16.43 -9.92
CA LYS A 171 -15.58 -15.17 -10.08
C LYS A 171 -14.74 -14.89 -8.84
N GLN A 172 -13.76 -14.03 -8.98
CA GLN A 172 -12.97 -13.50 -7.87
C GLN A 172 -13.63 -12.25 -7.31
N VAL A 173 -14.13 -12.32 -6.08
CA VAL A 173 -14.92 -11.25 -5.46
C VAL A 173 -14.23 -10.79 -4.17
N LEU A 174 -13.85 -9.51 -4.16
CA LEU A 174 -13.46 -8.82 -2.93
C LEU A 174 -14.70 -8.30 -2.22
N ARG A 175 -14.67 -8.37 -0.90
CA ARG A 175 -15.74 -7.84 -0.05
C ARG A 175 -15.13 -6.92 0.99
N ASP A 176 -15.69 -5.72 1.08
CA ASP A 176 -15.44 -4.80 2.19
C ASP A 176 -16.73 -4.65 3.02
N PRO A 177 -16.72 -3.95 4.17
CA PRO A 177 -17.91 -3.76 5.01
C PRO A 177 -19.11 -3.09 4.33
N PHE A 178 -18.89 -2.42 3.20
CA PHE A 178 -19.86 -1.60 2.48
C PHE A 178 -20.21 -2.15 1.09
N SER A 179 -19.33 -2.93 0.46
CA SER A 179 -19.50 -3.36 -0.92
C SER A 179 -18.89 -4.72 -1.25
N GLN A 180 -19.30 -5.26 -2.41
CA GLN A 180 -18.63 -6.37 -3.08
C GLN A 180 -18.16 -5.90 -4.44
N TYR A 181 -16.95 -6.31 -4.82
CA TYR A 181 -16.34 -5.96 -6.10
C TYR A 181 -15.82 -7.24 -6.78
N CYS A 182 -16.33 -7.52 -7.97
CA CYS A 182 -15.84 -8.62 -8.79
C CYS A 182 -14.58 -8.16 -9.53
N LEU A 183 -13.44 -8.81 -9.30
CA LEU A 183 -12.14 -8.45 -9.87
C LEU A 183 -11.99 -8.85 -11.34
N ASP A 184 -12.67 -9.91 -11.75
CA ASP A 184 -12.56 -10.57 -13.06
C ASP A 184 -13.88 -10.58 -13.84
N CYS A 185 -14.76 -9.63 -13.53
CA CYS A 185 -15.95 -9.31 -14.33
C CYS A 185 -15.61 -8.23 -15.38
N ASN A 186 -16.51 -8.03 -16.34
CA ASN A 186 -16.40 -6.89 -17.23
C ASN A 186 -16.73 -5.58 -16.48
N HIS A 187 -15.93 -4.53 -16.69
CA HIS A 187 -16.10 -3.20 -16.10
C HIS A 187 -16.25 -2.07 -17.13
N GLU A 188 -16.42 -2.39 -18.42
CA GLU A 188 -16.55 -1.36 -19.46
C GLU A 188 -17.73 -0.41 -19.19
N GLY A 189 -17.47 0.89 -19.19
CA GLY A 189 -18.49 1.92 -18.93
C GLY A 189 -18.83 2.11 -17.44
N GLU A 190 -18.12 1.46 -16.52
CA GLU A 190 -18.13 1.85 -15.11
C GLU A 190 -17.26 3.10 -14.93
N ASN A 191 -17.85 4.16 -14.35
CA ASN A 191 -17.09 5.35 -13.99
C ASN A 191 -16.30 5.05 -12.71
N PHE A 192 -15.01 4.72 -12.87
CA PHE A 192 -14.08 4.71 -11.76
C PHE A 192 -13.86 6.16 -11.30
N VAL A 193 -14.60 6.58 -10.27
CA VAL A 193 -14.25 7.80 -9.55
C VAL A 193 -13.03 7.47 -8.71
N VAL A 194 -11.84 7.75 -9.23
CA VAL A 194 -10.65 7.84 -8.40
C VAL A 194 -10.82 9.10 -7.56
N GLN A 195 -11.26 8.93 -6.31
CA GLN A 195 -11.21 9.99 -5.30
C GLN A 195 -9.76 10.25 -4.88
#